data_AF-A0A7C5P9J3-F1
#
_entry.id   AF-A0A7C5P9J3-F1
#
_cell.length_a   1.000
_cell.length_b   1.000
_cell.length_c   1.000
_cell.angle_alpha   90.00
_cell.angle_beta   90.00
_cell.angle_gamma   90.00
#
_symmetry.space_group_name_H-M   'P 1'
#
loop_
_entity.id
_entity.type
_entity.pdbx_description
1 polymer ?
#
loop_
_entity_poly.entity_id
_entity_poly.type
_entity_poly.pdbx_seq_one_letter_code
_entity_poly.pdbx_strand_id
1 'polypeptide(L)'
;MSEYFPYQSLRPNQEEFIKLVDNAVRNGENLIIEAPTGFGKTISVLAGALPYAKEMGYKIIYLARTHKQMDRVIEELKAISKKAHVSGVEFRSRKELCLHQYIQNFAPDAYNAMIVCKNLKKLGKCEFFENLK
;
A
#
# COMPACT_ATOMS: atom_id res chain seq x y z
N MET A 1 6.85 11.34 20.05
CA MET A 1 6.02 10.32 19.38
C MET A 1 5.76 10.81 17.96
N SER A 2 6.11 10.01 16.95
CA SER A 2 5.96 10.41 15.53
C SER A 2 4.52 10.83 15.23
N GLU A 3 4.33 11.93 14.50
CA GLU A 3 3.02 12.38 14.02
C GLU A 3 2.31 11.29 13.18
N TYR A 4 3.10 10.36 12.63
CA TYR A 4 2.66 9.24 11.82
C TYR A 4 2.26 8.00 12.64
N PHE A 5 2.08 8.13 13.96
CA PHE A 5 1.53 7.06 14.81
C PHE A 5 0.08 7.39 15.27
N PRO A 6 -0.94 6.67 14.77
CA PRO A 6 -2.34 7.05 14.93
C PRO A 6 -2.95 6.59 16.26
N TYR A 7 -2.33 5.66 16.97
CA TYR A 7 -2.87 5.11 18.22
C TYR A 7 -2.47 5.93 19.46
N GLN A 8 -3.21 5.75 20.55
CA GLN A 8 -3.00 6.51 21.80
C GLN A 8 -1.76 6.07 22.57
N SER A 9 -1.40 4.79 22.48
CA SER A 9 -0.29 4.21 23.22
C SER A 9 0.49 3.22 22.37
N LEU A 10 1.76 3.04 22.72
CA LEU A 10 2.67 2.06 22.12
C LEU A 10 2.59 0.74 22.87
N ARG A 11 2.72 -0.36 22.13
CA ARG A 11 2.92 -1.69 22.71
C ARG A 11 4.37 -1.83 23.21
N PRO A 12 4.67 -2.78 24.11
CA PRO A 12 6.04 -3.06 24.53
C PRO A 12 6.97 -3.25 23.33
N ASN A 13 8.15 -2.61 23.39
CA ASN A 13 9.20 -2.63 22.37
C ASN A 13 8.81 -2.04 20.99
N GLN A 14 7.59 -1.53 20.84
CA GLN A 14 7.14 -0.96 19.57
C GLN A 14 7.87 0.34 19.23
N GLU A 15 8.24 1.11 20.26
CA GLU A 15 9.05 2.33 20.10
C GLU A 15 10.44 2.01 19.53
N GLU A 16 11.09 0.98 20.05
CA GLU A 16 12.39 0.52 19.57
C GLU A 16 12.31 0.06 18.12
N PHE A 17 11.29 -0.70 17.75
CA PHE A 17 11.05 -1.09 16.36
C PHE A 17 10.95 0.14 15.44
N ILE A 18 10.15 1.14 15.81
CA ILE A 18 9.98 2.37 15.02
C ILE A 18 11.32 3.09 14.85
N LYS A 19 12.11 3.21 15.92
CA LYS A 19 13.44 3.82 15.91
C LYS A 19 14.43 3.07 15.00
N LEU A 20 14.41 1.73 15.05
CA LEU A 20 15.25 0.91 14.16
C LEU A 20 14.93 1.18 12.68
N VAL A 21 13.64 1.29 12.34
CA VAL A 21 13.21 1.61 10.96
C VAL A 21 13.64 3.02 10.55
N ASP A 22 13.39 4.03 11.38
CA ASP A 22 13.76 5.42 11.09
C ASP A 22 15.28 5.57 10.89
N ASN A 23 16.10 4.96 11.76
CA ASN A 23 17.54 4.98 11.63
C ASN A 23 18.02 4.33 10.32
N ALA A 24 17.50 3.14 9.99
CA ALA A 24 17.92 2.43 8.78
C ALA A 24 17.57 3.22 7.51
N VAL A 25 16.38 3.81 7.42
CA VAL A 25 16.01 4.59 6.23
C VAL A 25 16.84 5.88 6.12
N ARG A 26 17.15 6.54 7.24
CA ARG A 26 17.99 7.75 7.27
C ARG A 26 19.43 7.45 6.85
N ASN A 27 19.97 6.30 7.27
CA ASN A 27 21.33 5.87 6.92
C ASN A 27 21.44 5.23 5.54
N GLY A 28 20.31 4.95 4.86
CA GLY A 28 20.31 4.22 3.59
C GLY A 28 20.70 2.75 3.74
N GLU A 29 20.39 2.15 4.88
CA GLU A 29 20.75 0.78 5.25
C GLU A 29 19.64 -0.23 4.96
N ASN A 30 20.02 -1.50 4.81
CA ASN A 30 19.07 -2.60 4.74
C ASN A 30 18.77 -3.12 6.15
N LEU A 31 17.48 -3.20 6.48
CA LEU A 31 17.01 -3.64 7.79
C LEU A 31 16.19 -4.92 7.68
N ILE A 32 16.59 -5.94 8.45
CA ILE A 32 15.86 -7.20 8.61
C ILE A 32 15.34 -7.24 10.05
N ILE A 33 14.02 -7.31 10.22
CA ILE A 33 13.40 -7.39 11.55
C ILE A 33 12.43 -8.57 11.60
N GLU A 34 12.53 -9.32 12.69
CA GLU A 34 11.52 -10.31 13.10
C GLU A 34 10.69 -9.77 14.26
N ALA A 35 9.36 -9.90 14.17
CA ALA A 35 8.46 -9.59 15.27
C ALA A 35 7.20 -10.46 15.20
N PRO A 36 6.58 -10.82 16.34
CA PRO A 36 5.42 -11.70 16.38
C PRO A 36 4.17 -11.09 15.72
N THR A 37 3.17 -11.92 15.42
CA THR A 37 1.84 -11.44 15.01
C THR A 37 1.23 -10.59 16.13
N GLY A 38 0.44 -9.59 15.76
CA GLY A 38 -0.10 -8.66 16.76
C GLY A 38 0.95 -7.72 17.39
N PHE A 39 2.19 -7.65 16.90
CA PHE A 39 3.15 -6.64 17.38
C PHE A 39 2.82 -5.21 16.89
N GLY A 40 2.08 -5.09 15.79
CA GLY A 40 1.89 -3.81 15.10
C GLY A 40 2.97 -3.51 14.05
N LYS A 41 3.56 -4.55 13.46
CA LYS A 41 4.63 -4.45 12.45
C LYS A 41 4.34 -3.41 11.36
N THR A 42 3.16 -3.47 10.76
CA THR A 42 2.77 -2.58 9.67
C THR A 42 2.78 -1.11 10.10
N ILE A 43 2.12 -0.79 11.22
CA ILE A 43 2.09 0.59 11.69
C ILE A 43 3.46 1.08 12.15
N SER A 44 4.26 0.21 12.76
CA SER A 44 5.62 0.55 13.19
C SER A 44 6.54 0.88 12.01
N VAL A 45 6.47 0.09 10.93
CA VAL A 45 7.25 0.36 9.70
C VAL A 45 6.81 1.69 9.07
N LEU A 46 5.51 1.93 8.94
CA LEU A 46 5.01 3.19 8.38
C LEU A 46 5.41 4.40 9.24
N ALA A 47 5.25 4.31 10.56
CA ALA A 47 5.56 5.39 11.48
C ALA A 47 7.06 5.75 11.54
N GLY A 48 7.93 4.77 11.28
CA GLY A 48 9.39 4.97 11.18
C GLY A 48 9.85 5.45 9.80
N ALA A 49 9.24 4.99 8.71
CA ALA A 49 9.68 5.34 7.35
C ALA A 49 9.09 6.65 6.81
N LEU A 50 7.84 6.97 7.15
CA LEU A 50 7.14 8.15 6.63
C LEU A 50 7.79 9.50 6.97
N PRO A 51 8.33 9.75 8.18
CA PRO A 51 8.97 11.02 8.51
C PRO A 51 10.10 11.36 7.52
N TYR A 52 11.04 10.44 7.35
CA TYR A 52 12.18 10.65 6.46
C TYR A 52 11.77 10.70 4.98
N ALA A 53 10.82 9.85 4.56
CA ALA A 53 10.30 9.90 3.20
C ALA A 53 9.66 11.25 2.89
N LYS A 54 8.92 11.84 3.84
CA LYS A 54 8.31 13.16 3.68
C LYS A 54 9.36 14.27 3.63
N GLU A 55 10.33 14.24 4.54
CA GLU A 55 11.43 15.19 4.63
C GLU A 55 12.21 15.28 3.32
N MET A 56 12.50 14.13 2.69
CA MET A 56 13.29 14.04 1.47
C MET A 56 12.46 14.11 0.18
N GLY A 57 11.13 14.20 0.27
CA GLY A 57 10.24 14.13 -0.91
C GLY A 57 10.23 12.77 -1.61
N TYR A 58 10.59 11.69 -0.90
CA TYR A 58 10.59 10.33 -1.42
C TYR A 58 9.20 9.68 -1.41
N LYS A 59 9.08 8.61 -2.19
CA LYS A 59 7.89 7.74 -2.22
C LYS A 59 8.25 6.39 -1.62
N ILE A 60 7.33 5.83 -0.82
CA ILE A 60 7.47 4.49 -0.26
C ILE A 60 6.79 3.48 -1.19
N ILE A 61 7.54 2.47 -1.61
CA ILE A 61 6.98 1.29 -2.28
C ILE A 61 6.82 0.21 -1.23
N TYR A 62 5.58 -0.03 -0.80
CA TYR A 62 5.27 -1.10 0.14
C TYR A 62 4.95 -2.38 -0.63
N LEU A 63 5.63 -3.48 -0.30
CA LEU A 63 5.41 -4.79 -0.93
C LEU A 63 4.78 -5.75 0.09
N ALA A 64 3.74 -6.46 -0.34
CA ALA A 64 3.08 -7.49 0.46
C ALA A 64 2.78 -8.71 -0.42
N ARG A 65 2.66 -9.90 0.20
CA ARG A 65 2.45 -11.16 -0.53
C ARG A 65 1.00 -11.32 -1.00
N THR A 66 0.03 -10.81 -0.24
CA THR A 66 -1.40 -11.00 -0.53
C THR A 66 -2.18 -9.70 -0.50
N HIS A 67 -3.33 -9.67 -1.20
CA HIS A 67 -4.25 -8.53 -1.15
C HIS A 67 -4.70 -8.20 0.27
N LYS A 68 -5.03 -9.21 1.10
CA LYS A 68 -5.41 -8.99 2.51
C LYS A 68 -4.31 -8.33 3.34
N GLN A 69 -3.04 -8.61 3.04
CA GLN A 69 -1.93 -7.94 3.72
C GLN A 69 -1.82 -6.48 3.27
N MET A 70 -2.08 -6.20 1.98
CA MET A 70 -2.07 -4.84 1.44
C MET A 70 -3.27 -4.02 1.92
N ASP A 71 -4.46 -4.63 2.03
CA ASP A 71 -5.64 -4.05 2.68
C ASP A 71 -5.27 -3.48 4.05
N ARG A 72 -4.51 -4.28 4.84
CA ARG A 72 -4.08 -3.85 6.16
C ARG A 72 -3.17 -2.62 6.12
N VAL A 73 -2.26 -2.54 5.14
CA VAL A 73 -1.38 -1.37 4.96
C VAL A 73 -2.22 -0.13 4.64
N ILE A 74 -3.21 -0.26 3.76
CA ILE A 74 -4.10 0.84 3.40
C ILE A 74 -4.96 1.29 4.59
N GLU A 75 -5.45 0.38 5.44
CA GLU A 75 -6.15 0.71 6.68
C GLU A 75 -5.27 1.52 7.64
N GLU A 76 -4.03 1.07 7.87
CA GLU A 76 -3.08 1.79 8.73
C GLU A 76 -2.75 3.17 8.14
N LEU A 77 -2.53 3.27 6.83
CA LEU A 77 -2.27 4.54 6.17
C LEU A 77 -3.47 5.50 6.27
N LYS A 78 -4.70 4.99 6.16
CA LYS A 78 -5.93 5.77 6.40
C LYS A 78 -6.06 6.21 7.86
N ALA A 79 -5.58 5.42 8.81
CA ALA A 79 -5.56 5.83 10.22
C ALA A 79 -4.56 6.96 10.45
N ILE A 80 -3.38 6.89 9.82
CA ILE A 80 -2.36 7.95 9.84
C ILE A 80 -2.88 9.22 9.16
N SER A 81 -3.57 9.09 8.03
CA SER A 81 -4.04 10.25 7.24
C SER A 81 -5.06 11.13 7.96
N LYS A 82 -5.67 10.62 9.05
CA LYS A 82 -6.52 11.41 9.96
C LYS A 82 -5.74 12.40 10.82
N LYS A 83 -4.43 12.22 10.98
CA LYS A 83 -3.56 13.06 11.81
C LYS A 83 -2.49 13.80 11.02
N ALA A 84 -1.94 13.17 9.98
CA ALA A 84 -0.85 13.71 9.18
C ALA A 84 -1.20 13.68 7.69
N HIS A 85 -0.68 14.62 6.91
CA HIS A 85 -0.94 14.67 5.47
C HIS A 85 -0.16 13.59 4.72
N VAL A 86 -0.80 12.43 4.52
CA VAL A 86 -0.27 11.30 3.78
C VAL A 86 -1.35 10.67 2.91
N SER A 87 -0.95 10.19 1.74
CA SER A 87 -1.80 9.48 0.79
C SER A 87 -1.06 8.27 0.24
N GLY A 88 -1.80 7.26 -0.21
CA GLY A 88 -1.23 6.10 -0.88
C GLY A 88 -2.22 5.49 -1.85
N VAL A 89 -1.68 4.74 -2.79
CA VAL A 89 -2.44 3.99 -3.79
C VAL A 89 -2.00 2.53 -3.70
N GLU A 90 -2.97 1.63 -3.72
CA GLU A 90 -2.71 0.20 -3.84
C GLU A 90 -2.82 -0.22 -5.32
N PHE A 91 -1.92 -1.09 -5.74
CA PHE A 91 -2.03 -1.79 -7.01
C PHE A 91 -2.58 -3.19 -6.82
N ARG A 92 -3.64 -3.52 -7.59
CA ARG A 92 -4.19 -4.87 -7.69
C ARG A 92 -4.22 -5.35 -9.14
N SER A 93 -4.63 -6.60 -9.32
CA SER A 93 -4.77 -7.17 -10.66
C SER A 93 -5.83 -6.42 -11.47
N ARG A 94 -5.76 -6.54 -12.80
CA ARG A 94 -6.76 -5.95 -13.70
C ARG A 94 -8.17 -6.45 -13.38
N LYS A 95 -8.32 -7.71 -12.96
CA LYS A 95 -9.62 -8.26 -12.60
C LYS A 95 -10.25 -7.52 -11.41
N GLU A 96 -9.43 -7.14 -10.42
CA GLU A 96 -9.88 -6.45 -9.21
C GLU A 96 -10.20 -4.96 -9.44
N LEU A 97 -9.47 -4.28 -10.33
CA LEU A 97 -9.59 -2.83 -10.54
C LEU A 97 -10.40 -2.45 -11.79
N CYS A 98 -10.76 -3.40 -12.64
CA CYS A 98 -11.48 -3.11 -13.87
C CYS A 98 -12.94 -2.76 -13.59
N LEU A 99 -13.42 -1.64 -14.14
CA LEU A 99 -14.81 -1.17 -14.02
C LEU A 99 -15.73 -1.73 -15.13
N HIS A 100 -15.15 -2.29 -16.19
CA HIS A 100 -15.92 -2.82 -17.31
C HIS A 100 -16.70 -4.08 -16.93
N GLN A 101 -18.03 -3.98 -16.93
CA GLN A 101 -18.96 -5.03 -16.47
C GLN A 101 -18.68 -6.41 -17.09
N TYR A 102 -18.35 -6.45 -18.39
CA TYR A 102 -18.01 -7.72 -19.04
C TYR A 102 -16.80 -8.43 -18.41
N ILE A 103 -15.77 -7.68 -18.00
CA ILE A 103 -14.60 -8.27 -17.34
C ILE A 103 -14.95 -8.67 -15.91
N GLN A 104 -15.69 -7.84 -15.18
CA GLN A 104 -16.10 -8.14 -13.80
C GLN A 104 -16.93 -9.43 -13.71
N ASN A 105 -17.85 -9.63 -14.66
CA ASN A 105 -18.82 -10.72 -14.62
C ASN A 105 -18.35 -12.00 -15.33
N PHE A 106 -17.53 -11.88 -16.38
CA PHE A 106 -17.22 -13.03 -17.25
C PHE A 106 -15.74 -13.42 -17.30
N ALA A 107 -14.81 -12.66 -16.73
CA ALA A 107 -13.41 -13.08 -16.70
C ALA A 107 -13.14 -14.03 -15.52
N PRO A 108 -12.88 -15.34 -15.76
CA PRO A 108 -12.70 -16.32 -14.69
C PRO A 108 -11.46 -16.05 -13.83
N ASP A 109 -10.41 -15.48 -14.42
CA ASP A 109 -9.14 -15.22 -13.76
C ASP A 109 -8.46 -13.94 -14.30
N ALA A 110 -7.30 -13.62 -13.72
CA ALA A 110 -6.54 -12.43 -14.09
C ALA A 110 -5.98 -12.48 -15.53
N TYR A 111 -5.69 -13.68 -16.05
CA TYR A 111 -5.15 -13.87 -17.40
C TYR A 111 -6.23 -13.60 -18.45
N ASN A 112 -7.42 -14.17 -18.27
CA ASN A 112 -8.57 -13.92 -19.12
C ASN A 112 -9.01 -12.45 -19.07
N ALA A 113 -9.01 -11.84 -17.88
CA ALA A 113 -9.27 -10.39 -17.75
C ALA A 113 -8.27 -9.56 -18.58
N MET A 114 -7.00 -9.98 -18.63
CA MET A 114 -5.96 -9.33 -19.43
C MET A 114 -6.24 -9.43 -20.93
N ILE A 115 -6.57 -10.61 -21.44
CA ILE A 115 -6.87 -10.85 -22.86
C ILE A 115 -8.09 -10.03 -23.29
N VAL A 116 -9.18 -10.14 -22.55
CA VAL A 116 -10.44 -9.46 -22.86
C VAL A 116 -10.24 -7.94 -22.83
N CYS A 117 -9.55 -7.41 -21.81
CA CYS A 117 -9.18 -5.99 -21.73
C CYS A 117 -8.40 -5.53 -22.96
N LYS A 118 -7.42 -6.31 -23.42
CA LYS A 118 -6.63 -5.98 -24.61
C LYS A 118 -7.52 -5.90 -25.86
N ASN A 119 -8.44 -6.84 -26.04
CA ASN A 119 -9.36 -6.87 -27.18
C ASN A 119 -10.37 -5.73 -27.14
N LEU A 120 -10.99 -5.45 -25.98
CA LEU A 120 -11.94 -4.34 -25.83
C LEU A 120 -11.29 -2.99 -26.16
N LYS A 121 -10.05 -2.75 -25.68
CA LYS A 121 -9.31 -1.53 -26.02
C LYS A 121 -8.98 -1.44 -27.51
N LYS A 122 -8.55 -2.55 -28.14
CA LYS A 122 -8.24 -2.57 -29.58
C LYS A 122 -9.46 -2.27 -30.44
N LEU A 123 -10.65 -2.73 -30.03
CA LEU A 123 -11.91 -2.52 -30.74
C LEU A 123 -12.60 -1.21 -30.39
N GLY A 124 -12.02 -0.36 -29.53
CA GLY A 124 -12.66 0.86 -29.04
C GLY A 124 -13.92 0.62 -28.21
N LYS A 125 -14.06 -0.58 -27.62
CA LYS A 125 -15.26 -1.01 -26.86
C LYS A 125 -15.13 -0.86 -25.35
N CYS A 126 -14.04 -0.27 -24.86
CA CYS A 126 -13.85 -0.03 -23.42
C CYS A 126 -14.10 1.45 -23.11
N GLU A 127 -15.30 1.81 -22.67
CA GLU A 127 -15.67 3.19 -22.34
C GLU A 127 -14.69 3.84 -21.35
N PHE A 128 -14.25 3.11 -20.32
CA PHE A 128 -13.32 3.61 -19.31
C PHE A 128 -11.94 3.92 -19.88
N PHE A 129 -11.50 3.20 -20.91
CA PHE A 129 -10.21 3.48 -21.54
C PHE A 129 -10.31 4.60 -22.57
N GLU A 130 -11.41 4.68 -23.32
CA GLU A 130 -11.63 5.75 -24.29
C GLU A 130 -11.82 7.11 -23.59
N ASN A 131 -12.47 7.15 -22.42
CA ASN A 131 -12.63 8.38 -21.63
C ASN A 131 -11.33 8.89 -20.95
N LEU A 132 -10.25 8.11 -20.98
CA LEU A 132 -8.94 8.51 -20.43
C LEU A 132 -8.03 9.18 -21.48
N LYS A 133 -8.39 9.12 -22.76
CA LYS A 133 -7.65 9.76 -23.85
C LYS A 133 -8.06 11.21 -23.98
#